data_AF-A0A8D8Y5W3-F1
#
_entry.id   AF-A0A8D8Y5W3-F1
#
_cell.length_a   1.000
_cell.length_b   1.000
_cell.length_c   1.000
_cell.angle_alpha   90.00
_cell.angle_beta   90.00
_cell.angle_gamma   90.00
#
_symmetry.space_group_name_H-M   'P 1'
#
loop_
_entity.id
_entity.type
_entity.pdbx_description
1 polymer ?
#
loop_
_entity_poly.entity_id
_entity_poly.type
_entity_poly.pdbx_seq_one_letter_code
_entity_poly.pdbx_strand_id
1 'polypeptide(L)'
;MNLTGKHLTAHCLNGIVRRQPRSLILDWTAIAKRQLAWLVVRLPQLKELSLQGCSYMGVAALRTCTCPPLLCLDLSFVNGMNDASLRDILSPPQDSRPGLHDTKSRLRNLTTLKLAGCDITDISLRYIVQNIPQLSHLDMSHCTLITNLFLSNYS
;
A
#
# COMPACT_ATOMS: atom_id res chain seq x y z
N MET A 1 16.58 0.29 1.36
CA MET A 1 17.03 1.55 0.74
C MET A 1 16.09 2.64 1.20
N ASN A 2 16.60 3.66 1.90
CA ASN A 2 15.78 4.73 2.47
C ASN A 2 15.95 6.04 1.69
N LEU A 3 14.82 6.61 1.27
CA LEU A 3 14.70 7.87 0.54
C LEU A 3 13.65 8.81 1.16
N THR A 4 13.38 8.66 2.46
CA THR A 4 12.41 9.46 3.20
C THR A 4 12.62 10.96 2.96
N GLY A 5 11.54 11.68 2.65
CA GLY A 5 11.55 13.13 2.42
C GLY A 5 12.28 13.60 1.17
N LYS A 6 12.84 12.70 0.35
CA LYS A 6 13.62 13.09 -0.84
C LYS A 6 12.73 13.44 -2.04
N HIS A 7 13.18 14.42 -2.81
CA HIS A 7 12.60 14.72 -4.12
C HIS A 7 13.02 13.66 -5.16
N LEU A 8 12.06 12.90 -5.67
CA LEU A 8 12.31 11.77 -6.56
C LEU A 8 12.51 12.22 -8.02
N THR A 9 13.76 12.50 -8.37
CA THR A 9 14.15 12.80 -9.76
C THR A 9 14.26 11.53 -10.60
N ALA A 10 14.28 11.66 -11.93
CA ALA A 10 14.53 10.53 -12.84
C ALA A 10 15.87 9.82 -12.55
N HIS A 11 16.89 10.55 -12.13
CA HIS A 11 18.17 9.97 -11.73
C HIS A 11 18.02 9.10 -10.47
N CYS A 12 17.27 9.57 -9.47
CA CYS A 12 16.97 8.79 -8.27
C CYS A 12 16.24 7.49 -8.62
N LEU A 13 15.19 7.56 -9.44
CA LEU A 13 14.41 6.39 -9.86
C LEU A 13 15.27 5.35 -10.60
N ASN A 14 16.13 5.79 -11.53
CA ASN A 14 17.08 4.92 -12.20
C ASN A 14 18.09 4.29 -11.22
N GLY A 15 18.54 5.05 -10.23
CA GLY A 15 19.41 4.55 -9.17
C GLY A 15 18.76 3.45 -8.32
N ILE A 16 17.47 3.58 -7.99
CA ILE A 16 16.70 2.55 -7.27
C ILE A 16 16.64 1.26 -8.10
N VAL A 17 16.23 1.35 -9.37
CA VAL A 17 16.12 0.18 -10.25
C VAL A 17 17.47 -0.50 -10.46
N ARG A 18 18.56 0.25 -10.61
CA ARG A 18 19.91 -0.35 -10.74
C ARG A 18 20.32 -1.13 -9.50
N ARG A 19 19.89 -0.72 -8.31
CA ARG A 19 20.27 -1.34 -7.03
C ARG A 19 19.37 -2.51 -6.62
N GLN A 20 18.22 -2.69 -7.27
CA GLN A 20 17.26 -3.78 -7.00
C GLN A 20 17.01 -4.03 -5.49
N PRO A 21 16.62 -3.00 -4.71
CA PRO A 21 16.44 -3.18 -3.27
C PRO A 21 15.31 -4.15 -2.95
N ARG A 22 15.54 -5.03 -1.98
CA ARG A 22 14.50 -5.88 -1.37
C ARG A 22 13.54 -5.08 -0.47
N SER A 23 14.04 -4.02 0.15
CA SER A 23 13.29 -3.13 1.04
C SER A 23 13.46 -1.68 0.59
N LEU A 24 12.36 -0.97 0.39
CA LEU A 24 12.33 0.40 -0.13
C LEU A 24 11.45 1.29 0.75
N ILE A 25 12.02 2.37 1.26
CA ILE A 25 11.34 3.34 2.11
C ILE A 25 11.27 4.67 1.36
N LEU A 26 10.06 5.13 1.07
CA LEU A 26 9.74 6.35 0.33
C LEU A 26 8.86 7.30 1.15
N ASP A 27 8.97 7.21 2.48
CA ASP A 27 8.10 7.96 3.39
C ASP A 27 8.21 9.46 3.17
N TRP A 28 7.10 10.17 3.34
CA TRP A 28 7.03 11.64 3.25
C TRP A 28 7.59 12.17 1.92
N THR A 29 7.53 11.38 0.85
CA THR A 29 7.91 11.81 -0.50
C THR A 29 6.69 12.20 -1.32
N ALA A 30 6.86 13.13 -2.25
CA ALA A 30 5.82 13.51 -3.22
C ALA A 30 5.78 12.55 -4.42
N ILE A 31 5.72 11.23 -4.17
CA ILE A 31 5.74 10.23 -5.24
C ILE A 31 4.43 10.24 -6.04
N ALA A 32 4.53 10.45 -7.35
CA ALA A 32 3.38 10.40 -8.25
C ALA A 32 3.02 8.95 -8.63
N LYS A 33 1.73 8.71 -8.95
CA LYS A 33 1.22 7.39 -9.38
C LYS A 33 2.08 6.75 -10.48
N ARG A 34 2.46 7.53 -11.50
CA ARG A 34 3.27 7.06 -12.63
C ARG A 34 4.69 6.65 -12.20
N GLN A 35 5.28 7.37 -11.23
CA GLN A 35 6.61 7.05 -10.73
C GLN A 35 6.59 5.75 -9.91
N LEU A 36 5.60 5.58 -9.03
CA LEU A 36 5.45 4.34 -8.26
C LEU A 36 5.13 3.15 -9.17
N ALA A 37 4.20 3.31 -10.13
CA ALA A 37 3.88 2.28 -11.12
C ALA A 37 5.12 1.84 -11.90
N TRP A 38 5.95 2.80 -12.32
CA TRP A 38 7.20 2.52 -13.02
C TRP A 38 8.22 1.77 -12.14
N LEU A 39 8.30 2.09 -10.85
CA LEU A 39 9.19 1.41 -9.91
C LEU A 39 8.75 -0.02 -9.66
N VAL A 40 7.48 -0.26 -9.33
CA VAL A 40 7.01 -1.60 -8.92
C VAL A 40 7.19 -2.64 -10.03
N VAL A 41 6.98 -2.25 -11.30
CA VAL A 41 7.23 -3.13 -12.47
C VAL A 41 8.71 -3.53 -12.59
N ARG A 42 9.62 -2.67 -12.13
CA ARG A 42 11.07 -2.79 -12.35
C ARG A 42 11.83 -3.27 -11.11
N LEU A 43 11.10 -3.65 -10.06
CA LEU A 43 11.66 -4.13 -8.80
C LEU A 43 11.11 -5.52 -8.44
N PRO A 44 11.43 -6.57 -9.24
CA PRO A 44 10.93 -7.93 -9.02
C PRO A 44 11.33 -8.53 -7.66
N GLN A 45 12.42 -8.04 -7.07
CA GLN A 45 12.94 -8.51 -5.77
C GLN A 45 12.35 -7.76 -4.56
N LEU A 46 11.51 -6.74 -4.79
CA LEU A 46 10.94 -5.93 -3.71
C LEU A 46 9.98 -6.77 -2.87
N LYS A 47 10.20 -6.76 -1.55
CA LYS A 47 9.39 -7.45 -0.54
C LYS A 47 8.81 -6.50 0.50
N GLU A 48 9.51 -5.40 0.76
CA GLU A 48 9.11 -4.45 1.79
C GLU A 48 9.03 -3.06 1.18
N LEU A 49 7.88 -2.40 1.35
CA LEU A 49 7.63 -1.07 0.84
C LEU A 49 7.01 -0.21 1.92
N SER A 50 7.60 0.95 2.18
CA SER A 50 7.06 1.97 3.06
C SER A 50 6.74 3.23 2.26
N LEU A 51 5.50 3.70 2.42
CA LEU A 51 4.95 4.90 1.78
C LEU A 51 4.31 5.82 2.84
N GLN A 52 4.84 5.79 4.06
CA GLN A 52 4.26 6.54 5.18
C GLN A 52 4.15 8.02 4.82
N GLY A 53 3.04 8.68 5.14
CA GLY A 53 2.89 10.12 4.89
C GLY A 53 2.81 10.52 3.41
N CYS A 54 2.79 9.55 2.47
CA CYS A 54 2.56 9.84 1.06
C CYS A 54 1.08 10.17 0.78
N SER A 55 0.76 10.61 -0.44
CA SER A 55 -0.62 10.75 -0.89
C SER A 55 -1.17 9.43 -1.43
N TYR A 56 -2.43 9.11 -1.11
CA TYR A 56 -3.16 7.98 -1.70
C TYR A 56 -3.11 7.99 -3.23
N MET A 57 -3.09 9.16 -3.88
CA MET A 57 -2.97 9.27 -5.35
C MET A 57 -1.72 8.56 -5.89
N GLY A 58 -0.60 8.62 -5.15
CA GLY A 58 0.60 7.86 -5.46
C GLY A 58 0.43 6.37 -5.18
N VAL A 59 -0.04 6.03 -3.98
CA VAL A 59 -0.23 4.65 -3.48
C VAL A 59 -1.17 3.83 -4.36
N ALA A 60 -2.18 4.45 -4.98
CA ALA A 60 -3.11 3.80 -5.91
C ALA A 60 -2.41 3.12 -7.11
N ALA A 61 -1.12 3.39 -7.35
CA ALA A 61 -0.31 2.64 -8.31
C ALA A 61 -0.09 1.17 -7.92
N LEU A 62 -0.26 0.79 -6.66
CA LEU A 62 -0.11 -0.60 -6.20
C LEU A 62 -1.19 -1.54 -6.74
N ARG A 63 -2.34 -1.00 -7.17
CA ARG A 63 -3.43 -1.72 -7.82
C ARG A 63 -3.12 -2.01 -9.30
N THR A 64 -2.06 -2.77 -9.56
CA THR A 64 -1.65 -3.21 -10.91
C THR A 64 -1.22 -4.67 -10.89
N CYS A 65 -1.51 -5.41 -11.97
CA CYS A 65 -1.10 -6.81 -12.13
C CYS A 65 0.44 -7.01 -12.09
N THR A 66 1.19 -5.92 -12.29
CA THR A 66 2.66 -5.90 -12.29
C THR A 66 3.29 -5.67 -10.92
N CYS A 67 2.48 -5.45 -9.88
CA CYS A 67 2.96 -5.23 -8.52
C CYS A 67 3.69 -6.49 -8.01
N PRO A 68 4.92 -6.37 -7.47
CA PRO A 68 5.67 -7.50 -6.96
C PRO A 68 4.96 -8.07 -5.71
N PRO A 69 5.15 -9.37 -5.41
CA PRO A 69 4.55 -9.98 -4.23
C PRO A 69 5.25 -9.48 -2.96
N LEU A 70 4.74 -8.37 -2.44
CA LEU A 70 5.17 -7.75 -1.19
C LEU A 70 4.81 -8.64 0.01
N LEU A 71 5.64 -8.57 1.04
CA LEU A 71 5.45 -9.21 2.36
C LEU A 71 5.14 -8.17 3.43
N CYS A 72 5.73 -6.98 3.33
CA CYS A 72 5.54 -5.90 4.30
C CYS A 72 5.15 -4.61 3.56
N LEU A 73 4.05 -4.01 3.96
CA LEU A 73 3.57 -2.74 3.41
C LEU A 73 3.19 -1.79 4.54
N ASP A 74 3.83 -0.62 4.54
CA ASP A 74 3.52 0.46 5.47
C ASP A 74 2.86 1.63 4.74
N LEU A 75 1.60 1.87 5.07
CA LEU A 75 0.75 2.94 4.55
C LEU A 75 0.33 3.89 5.68
N SER A 76 1.07 3.92 6.79
CA SER A 76 0.72 4.76 7.93
C SER A 76 0.71 6.25 7.54
N PHE A 77 -0.22 7.03 8.08
CA PHE A 77 -0.38 8.46 7.83
C PHE A 77 -0.51 8.84 6.34
N VAL A 78 -0.90 7.91 5.47
CA VAL A 78 -1.12 8.22 4.06
C VAL A 78 -2.33 9.15 3.92
N ASN A 79 -2.10 10.33 3.35
CA ASN A 79 -3.15 11.32 3.19
C ASN A 79 -4.21 10.83 2.19
N GLY A 80 -5.48 10.86 2.62
CA GLY A 80 -6.63 10.36 1.85
C GLY A 80 -6.81 8.84 1.90
N MET A 81 -6.17 8.15 2.85
CA MET A 81 -6.40 6.72 3.10
C MET A 81 -7.63 6.52 4.01
N ASN A 82 -8.71 6.02 3.43
CA ASN A 82 -9.95 5.59 4.07
C ASN A 82 -10.37 4.17 3.63
N ASP A 83 -11.52 3.70 4.11
CA ASP A 83 -12.05 2.37 3.78
C ASP A 83 -12.21 2.14 2.26
N ALA A 84 -12.67 3.15 1.54
CA ALA A 84 -12.90 3.05 0.10
C ALA A 84 -11.58 2.96 -0.68
N SER A 85 -10.57 3.75 -0.31
CA SER A 85 -9.24 3.70 -0.92
C SER A 85 -8.48 2.43 -0.55
N LEU A 86 -8.61 1.92 0.67
CA LEU A 86 -8.00 0.66 1.04
C LEU A 86 -8.64 -0.49 0.26
N ARG A 87 -9.97 -0.50 0.16
CA ARG A 87 -10.70 -1.44 -0.68
C ARG A 87 -10.25 -1.37 -2.14
N ASP A 88 -10.02 -0.16 -2.67
CA ASP A 88 -9.51 0.02 -4.03
C ASP A 88 -8.16 -0.69 -4.21
N ILE A 89 -7.18 -0.39 -3.36
CA ILE A 89 -5.82 -0.97 -3.45
C ILE A 89 -5.82 -2.49 -3.24
N LEU A 90 -6.68 -2.99 -2.35
CA LEU A 90 -6.79 -4.43 -2.07
C LEU A 90 -7.60 -5.18 -3.13
N SER A 91 -8.44 -4.50 -3.91
CA SER A 91 -9.25 -5.16 -4.93
C SER A 91 -8.39 -5.68 -6.10
N PRO A 92 -8.92 -6.64 -6.88
CA PRO A 92 -8.23 -7.16 -8.05
C PRO A 92 -7.78 -6.06 -9.04
N PRO A 93 -6.60 -6.23 -9.66
CA PRO A 93 -6.09 -5.30 -10.67
C PRO A 93 -6.97 -5.31 -11.93
N GLN A 94 -7.42 -4.12 -12.35
CA GLN A 94 -8.27 -3.93 -13.54
C GLN A 94 -7.51 -4.03 -14.86
N ASP A 95 -6.18 -3.92 -14.84
CA ASP A 95 -5.28 -4.02 -15.98
C ASP A 95 -4.94 -5.47 -16.37
N SER A 96 -5.58 -6.45 -15.72
CA SER A 96 -5.44 -7.86 -16.09
C SER A 96 -6.06 -8.13 -17.47
N ARG A 97 -5.39 -8.95 -18.30
CA ARG A 97 -5.86 -9.30 -19.64
C ARG A 97 -7.29 -9.89 -19.59
N PRO A 98 -8.17 -9.56 -20.55
CA PRO A 98 -9.48 -10.20 -20.67
C PRO A 98 -9.30 -11.73 -20.75
N GLY A 99 -9.96 -12.48 -19.86
CA GLY A 99 -9.84 -13.95 -19.78
C GLY A 99 -8.83 -14.48 -18.75
N LEU A 100 -7.95 -13.62 -18.20
CA LEU A 100 -7.10 -13.94 -17.05
C LEU A 100 -7.47 -13.01 -15.90
N HIS A 101 -8.72 -13.10 -15.45
CA HIS A 101 -9.21 -12.33 -14.32
C HIS A 101 -8.58 -12.95 -13.07
N ASP A 102 -7.40 -12.47 -12.66
CA ASP A 102 -6.92 -12.76 -11.32
C ASP A 102 -7.94 -12.13 -10.37
N THR A 103 -8.79 -12.96 -9.78
CA THR A 103 -9.88 -12.52 -8.91
C THR A 103 -9.37 -12.07 -7.54
N LYS A 104 -8.04 -12.07 -7.35
CA LYS A 104 -7.38 -11.84 -6.07
C LYS A 104 -6.48 -10.60 -6.14
N SER A 105 -6.30 -9.99 -4.97
CA SER A 105 -5.35 -8.90 -4.78
C SER A 105 -3.93 -9.32 -5.12
N ARG A 106 -3.14 -8.40 -5.67
CA ARG A 106 -1.68 -8.56 -5.79
C ARG A 106 -0.95 -8.47 -4.46
N LEU A 107 -1.61 -7.95 -3.44
CA LEU A 107 -1.10 -7.81 -2.09
C LEU A 107 -1.48 -8.99 -1.18
N ARG A 108 -2.03 -10.08 -1.74
CA ARG A 108 -2.47 -11.28 -1.01
C ARG A 108 -1.39 -12.00 -0.19
N ASN A 109 -0.12 -11.74 -0.49
CA ASN A 109 1.03 -12.35 0.17
C ASN A 109 1.58 -11.49 1.32
N LEU A 110 0.96 -10.34 1.61
CA LEU A 110 1.38 -9.53 2.76
C LEU A 110 1.23 -10.33 4.06
N THR A 111 2.28 -10.31 4.85
CA THR A 111 2.30 -10.80 6.23
C THR A 111 2.21 -9.66 7.22
N THR A 112 2.60 -8.46 6.81
CA THR A 112 2.57 -7.25 7.62
C THR A 112 1.95 -6.10 6.84
N LEU A 113 0.94 -5.47 7.44
CA LEU A 113 0.27 -4.29 6.92
C LEU A 113 0.16 -3.26 8.04
N LYS A 114 0.63 -2.04 7.79
CA LYS A 114 0.52 -0.93 8.73
C LYS A 114 -0.30 0.20 8.13
N LEU A 115 -1.26 0.68 8.89
CA LEU A 115 -2.26 1.67 8.51
C LEU A 115 -2.42 2.72 9.62
N ALA A 116 -1.39 2.90 10.46
CA ALA A 116 -1.51 3.78 11.63
C ALA A 116 -1.82 5.23 11.21
N GLY A 117 -2.72 5.90 11.90
CA GLY A 117 -3.10 7.28 11.60
C GLY A 117 -3.85 7.49 10.28
N CYS A 118 -4.46 6.43 9.71
CA CYS A 118 -5.35 6.52 8.56
C CYS A 118 -6.82 6.63 8.99
N ASP A 119 -7.68 7.16 8.11
CA ASP A 119 -9.11 7.34 8.34
C ASP A 119 -9.90 6.06 8.02
N ILE A 120 -9.48 4.95 8.62
CA ILE A 120 -10.05 3.60 8.42
C ILE A 120 -10.94 3.17 9.60
N THR A 121 -11.95 2.35 9.33
CA THR A 121 -12.90 1.81 10.31
C THR A 121 -12.87 0.28 10.38
N ASP A 122 -13.76 -0.33 11.15
CA ASP A 122 -13.95 -1.78 11.18
C ASP A 122 -14.40 -2.36 9.81
N ILE A 123 -14.97 -1.52 8.93
CA ILE A 123 -15.35 -1.92 7.58
C ILE A 123 -14.13 -2.40 6.79
N SER A 124 -12.97 -1.74 6.93
CA SER A 124 -11.76 -2.12 6.20
C SER A 124 -11.17 -3.46 6.65
N LEU A 125 -11.42 -3.90 7.89
CA LEU A 125 -11.01 -5.23 8.37
C LEU A 125 -11.58 -6.35 7.51
N ARG A 126 -12.84 -6.21 7.07
CA ARG A 126 -13.47 -7.21 6.19
C ARG A 126 -12.71 -7.37 4.88
N TYR A 127 -12.25 -6.26 4.29
CA TYR A 127 -11.47 -6.28 3.07
C TYR A 127 -10.05 -6.81 3.29
N ILE A 128 -9.43 -6.50 4.42
CA ILE A 128 -8.10 -7.01 4.78
C ILE A 128 -8.14 -8.54 4.89
N VAL A 129 -9.06 -9.10 5.69
CA VAL A 129 -9.18 -10.54 5.89
C VAL A 129 -9.50 -11.27 4.58
N GLN A 130 -10.35 -10.69 3.74
CA GLN A 130 -10.73 -11.29 2.47
C GLN A 130 -9.59 -11.31 1.44
N ASN A 131 -8.78 -10.25 1.39
CA ASN A 131 -7.79 -10.05 0.32
C ASN A 131 -6.35 -10.40 0.73
N ILE A 132 -6.05 -10.45 2.03
CA ILE A 132 -4.73 -10.73 2.59
C ILE A 132 -4.82 -11.89 3.61
N PRO A 133 -5.05 -13.13 3.14
CA PRO A 133 -5.26 -14.27 4.02
C PRO A 133 -3.99 -14.73 4.77
N GLN A 134 -2.82 -14.15 4.47
CA GLN A 134 -1.53 -14.49 5.10
C GLN A 134 -1.09 -13.45 6.13
N LEU A 135 -1.94 -12.47 6.44
CA LEU A 135 -1.59 -11.39 7.35
C LEU A 135 -1.41 -11.93 8.77
N SER A 136 -0.25 -11.65 9.36
CA SER A 136 0.07 -11.99 10.76
C SER A 136 0.25 -10.76 11.64
N HIS A 137 0.55 -9.60 11.03
CA HIS A 137 0.77 -8.35 11.74
C HIS A 137 -0.04 -7.23 11.09
N LEU A 138 -0.98 -6.67 11.84
CA LEU A 138 -1.79 -5.52 11.43
C LEU A 138 -1.61 -4.41 12.46
N ASP A 139 -1.13 -3.24 12.01
CA ASP A 139 -1.07 -2.03 12.83
C ASP A 139 -2.12 -1.03 12.35
N MET A 140 -3.00 -0.62 13.25
CA MET A 140 -4.01 0.43 13.04
C MET A 140 -4.01 1.43 14.21
N SER A 141 -2.85 1.59 14.85
CA SER A 141 -2.67 2.54 15.95
C SER A 141 -3.01 3.96 15.49
N HIS A 142 -3.54 4.81 16.36
CA HIS A 142 -3.90 6.19 16.03
C HIS A 142 -4.97 6.37 14.94
N CYS A 143 -5.68 5.32 14.53
CA CYS A 143 -6.90 5.44 13.72
C CYS A 143 -8.05 5.92 14.62
N THR A 144 -8.32 7.23 14.62
CA THR A 144 -9.29 7.88 15.52
C THR A 144 -10.74 7.46 15.28
N LEU A 145 -11.06 6.97 14.07
CA LEU A 145 -12.41 6.55 13.69
C LEU A 145 -12.81 5.17 14.22
N ILE A 146 -11.84 4.30 14.55
CA ILE A 146 -12.11 2.99 15.19
C ILE A 146 -12.68 3.22 16.60
N THR A 147 -12.15 4.20 17.32
CA THR A 147 -12.55 4.50 18.70
C THR A 147 -13.96 5.12 18.79
N ASN A 148 -14.38 5.91 17.79
CA ASN A 148 -15.67 6.60 17.85
C ASN A 148 -16.87 5.68 17.54
N LEU A 149 -16.74 4.73 16.61
CA LEU A 149 -17.84 3.81 16.28
C LEU A 149 -18.08 2.74 17.35
N PHE A 150 -17.04 2.33 18.08
CA PHE A 150 -17.20 1.44 19.23
C PHE A 150 -17.94 2.12 20.39
N LEU A 151 -17.80 3.44 20.56
CA LEU A 151 -18.49 4.18 21.62
C LEU A 151 -19.91 4.62 21.22
N SER A 152 -20.18 4.88 19.93
CA SER A 152 -21.51 5.29 19.46
C SER A 152 -22.53 4.16 19.35
N ASN A 153 -22.09 2.90 19.35
CA ASN A 153 -23.00 1.74 19.38
C ASN A 153 -23.43 1.33 20.80
N TYR A 154 -22.94 2.04 21.84
CA TYR A 154 -23.25 1.80 23.25
C TYR A 154 -23.86 3.04 23.95
N SER A 155 -24.41 3.99 23.20
CA SER A 155 -25.14 5.16 23.73
C SER A 155 -26.59 5.20 23.30
#